data_AF-A0A3D1R0C2-F1
#
_entry.id   AF-A0A3D1R0C2-F1
#
_cell.length_a   1.000
_cell.length_b   1.000
_cell.length_c   1.000
_cell.angle_alpha   90.00
_cell.angle_beta   90.00
_cell.angle_gamma   90.00
#
_symmetry.space_group_name_H-M   'P 1'
#
loop_
_entity.id
_entity.type
_entity.pdbx_description
1 polymer ?
#
loop_
_entity_poly.entity_id
_entity_poly.type
_entity_poly.pdbx_seq_one_letter_code
_entity_poly.pdbx_strand_id
1 'polypeptide(L)'
;NGAGKTTTVEILEGLLEPTAGEVEVLGMHWAQDADRLRERLGITLQQTWLYDRLTVRELLELFRAFFPKGRTVDEVLGLVSLEEKRNAWFEKLSGGQKQR
;
A
#
# COMPACT_ATOMS: atom_id res chain seq x y z
N ASN A 1 16.54 -11.43 9.83
CA ASN A 1 17.04 -11.19 11.21
C ASN A 1 16.14 -11.76 12.33
N GLY A 2 15.17 -12.64 12.07
CA GLY A 2 14.52 -13.49 13.10
C GLY A 2 13.73 -12.83 14.25
N ALA A 3 13.84 -11.52 14.45
CA ALA A 3 13.32 -10.81 15.62
C ALA A 3 11.80 -10.55 15.59
N GLY A 4 11.04 -11.20 14.71
CA GLY A 4 9.58 -11.08 14.65
C GLY A 4 9.01 -9.81 13.99
N LYS A 5 9.82 -8.83 13.58
CA LYS A 5 9.31 -7.56 12.98
C LYS A 5 8.30 -7.76 11.84
N THR A 6 8.65 -8.62 10.87
CA THR A 6 7.76 -8.91 9.73
C THR A 6 6.45 -9.52 10.21
N THR A 7 6.52 -10.52 11.09
CA THR A 7 5.35 -11.15 11.71
C THR A 7 4.48 -10.14 12.45
N THR A 8 5.09 -9.22 13.21
CA THR A 8 4.36 -8.17 13.92
C THR A 8 3.67 -7.21 12.95
N VAL A 9 4.35 -6.80 11.89
CA VAL A 9 3.76 -5.92 10.86
C VAL A 9 2.61 -6.64 10.14
N GLU A 10 2.78 -7.90 9.75
CA GLU A 10 1.74 -8.71 9.11
C GLU A 10 0.51 -8.88 10.01
N ILE A 11 0.69 -9.00 11.33
CA ILE A 11 -0.42 -9.00 12.29
C ILE A 11 -1.13 -7.64 12.35
N LEU A 12 -0.37 -6.53 12.39
CA LEU A 12 -0.95 -5.18 12.37
C LEU A 12 -1.70 -4.88 11.06
N GLU A 13 -1.21 -5.42 9.94
CA GLU A 13 -1.83 -5.34 8.61
C GLU A 13 -3.03 -6.28 8.44
N GLY A 14 -3.31 -7.16 9.42
CA GLY A 14 -4.40 -8.14 9.36
C GLY A 14 -4.14 -9.29 8.38
N LEU A 15 -2.90 -9.46 7.92
CA LEU A 15 -2.47 -10.57 7.05
C LEU A 15 -2.23 -11.86 7.84
N LEU A 16 -1.95 -11.73 9.14
CA LEU A 16 -1.75 -12.85 10.06
C LEU A 16 -2.58 -12.64 11.33
N GLU A 17 -3.30 -13.67 11.77
CA GLU A 17 -3.99 -13.64 13.06
C GLU A 17 -3.02 -13.87 14.22
N PRO A 18 -3.10 -13.10 15.32
CA PRO A 18 -2.29 -13.35 16.50
C PRO A 18 -2.70 -14.68 17.16
N THR A 19 -1.73 -15.49 17.56
CA THR A 19 -2.03 -16.76 18.26
C THR A 19 -2.73 -16.53 19.62
N ALA A 20 -2.43 -15.42 20.29
CA ALA A 20 -3.04 -15.00 21.54
C ALA A 20 -2.88 -13.49 21.74
N GLY A 21 -3.68 -12.92 22.64
CA GLY A 21 -3.70 -11.48 22.93
C GLY A 21 -4.61 -10.72 21.97
N GLU A 22 -4.61 -9.39 22.11
CA GLU A 22 -5.45 -8.49 21.32
C GLU A 22 -4.59 -7.46 20.60
N VAL A 23 -5.06 -7.08 19.41
CA VAL A 23 -4.42 -6.08 18.56
C VAL A 23 -5.48 -5.04 18.23
N GLU A 24 -5.18 -3.80 18.58
CA GLU A 24 -6.00 -2.63 18.27
C GLU A 24 -5.20 -1.71 17.36
N VAL A 25 -5.80 -1.31 16.24
CA VAL A 25 -5.20 -0.42 15.25
C VAL A 25 -6.16 0.75 15.03
N LEU A 26 -5.69 1.98 15.29
CA LEU A 26 -6.51 3.20 15.13
C LEU A 26 -7.86 3.14 15.90
N GLY A 27 -7.92 2.50 17.08
CA GLY A 27 -9.16 2.36 17.85
C GLY A 27 -10.07 1.22 17.38
N MET A 28 -9.60 0.32 16.52
CA MET A 28 -10.40 -0.68 15.82
C MET A 28 -9.75 -2.07 15.87
N HIS A 29 -10.55 -3.11 15.66
CA HIS A 29 -10.10 -4.49 15.65
C HIS A 29 -10.40 -5.17 14.31
N TRP A 30 -9.46 -5.97 13.80
CA TRP A 30 -9.61 -6.64 12.50
C TRP A 30 -10.83 -7.58 12.43
N ALA A 31 -11.22 -8.21 13.54
CA ALA A 31 -12.36 -9.13 13.55
C ALA A 31 -13.73 -8.42 13.42
N GLN A 32 -13.82 -7.12 13.73
CA GLN A 32 -15.08 -6.37 13.76
C GLN A 32 -15.10 -5.20 12.76
N ASP A 33 -13.96 -4.57 12.50
CA ASP A 33 -13.83 -3.31 11.76
C ASP A 33 -13.00 -3.44 10.48
N ALA A 34 -12.85 -4.65 9.95
CA ALA A 34 -11.92 -4.95 8.85
C ALA A 34 -12.05 -3.99 7.65
N ASP A 35 -13.25 -3.66 7.23
CA ASP A 35 -13.49 -2.77 6.08
C ASP A 35 -13.07 -1.33 6.39
N ARG A 36 -13.39 -0.82 7.59
CA ARG A 36 -12.98 0.52 8.04
C ARG A 36 -11.47 0.63 8.20
N LEU A 37 -10.82 -0.46 8.61
CA LEU A 37 -9.37 -0.55 8.69
C LEU A 37 -8.74 -0.54 7.29
N ARG A 38 -9.26 -1.31 6.33
CA ARG A 38 -8.77 -1.31 4.93
C ARG A 38 -8.88 0.05 4.26
N GLU A 39 -9.92 0.82 4.55
CA GLU A 39 -10.06 2.19 4.03
C GLU A 39 -9.04 3.18 4.59
N ARG A 40 -8.40 2.86 5.72
CA ARG A 40 -7.49 3.77 6.45
C ARG A 40 -6.03 3.34 6.42
N LEU A 41 -5.76 2.08 6.16
CA LEU A 41 -4.41 1.53 6.10
C LEU A 41 -3.96 1.39 4.64
N GLY A 42 -2.87 2.07 4.29
CA GLY A 42 -2.12 1.75 3.09
C GLY A 42 -1.16 0.60 3.39
N ILE A 43 -1.36 -0.55 2.76
CA ILE A 43 -0.49 -1.72 2.90
C ILE A 43 0.41 -1.80 1.67
N THR A 44 1.73 -1.81 1.89
CA THR A 44 2.71 -1.99 0.81
C THR A 44 3.10 -3.45 0.76
N LEU A 45 2.63 -4.18 -0.25
CA LEU A 45 3.04 -5.56 -0.46
C LEU A 45 4.51 -5.61 -0.91
N GLN A 46 5.27 -6.56 -0.37
CA GLN A 46 6.69 -6.75 -0.66
C GLN A 46 7.00 -7.16 -2.11
N GLN A 47 5.99 -7.40 -2.97
CA GLN A 47 6.20 -7.92 -4.32
C GLN A 47 5.64 -7.02 -5.42
N THR A 48 6.51 -6.71 -6.39
CA THR A 48 6.30 -5.74 -7.49
C THR A 48 5.95 -6.37 -8.84
N TRP A 49 6.00 -7.70 -8.97
CA TRP A 49 5.89 -8.40 -10.26
C TRP A 49 4.59 -8.11 -11.04
N LEU A 50 3.49 -7.81 -10.33
CA LEU A 50 2.21 -7.54 -10.96
C LEU A 50 2.18 -6.19 -11.70
N TYR A 51 3.09 -5.27 -11.36
CA TYR A 51 3.05 -3.88 -11.80
C TYR A 51 3.89 -3.59 -13.04
N ASP A 52 4.71 -4.56 -13.48
CA ASP A 52 5.70 -4.33 -14.54
C ASP A 52 5.08 -3.94 -15.90
N ARG A 53 3.80 -4.28 -16.11
CA ARG A 53 3.04 -3.96 -17.33
C ARG A 53 2.08 -2.77 -17.21
N LEU A 54 2.08 -2.08 -16.08
CA LEU A 54 1.28 -0.88 -15.87
C LEU A 54 2.17 0.36 -15.96
N THR A 55 1.63 1.43 -16.53
CA THR A 55 2.20 2.76 -16.39
C THR A 55 2.07 3.25 -14.95
N VAL A 56 2.89 4.24 -14.56
CA VAL A 56 2.78 4.87 -13.24
C VAL A 56 1.35 5.38 -12.97
N ARG A 57 0.72 5.99 -13.97
CA ARG A 57 -0.67 6.44 -13.88
C ARG A 57 -1.65 5.30 -13.63
N GLU A 58 -1.62 4.26 -14.46
CA GLU A 58 -2.56 3.13 -14.34
C GLU A 58 -2.40 2.43 -12.99
N LEU A 59 -1.16 2.31 -12.50
CA LEU A 59 -0.88 1.77 -11.19
C LEU A 59 -1.52 2.62 -10.07
N LEU A 60 -1.34 3.93 -10.12
CA LEU A 60 -1.94 4.85 -9.16
C LEU A 60 -3.48 4.87 -9.26
N GLU A 61 -4.04 4.77 -10.45
CA GLU A 61 -5.49 4.67 -10.68
C GLU A 61 -6.06 3.38 -10.08
N LEU A 62 -5.39 2.25 -10.28
CA LEU A 62 -5.74 0.96 -9.68
C LEU A 62 -5.77 1.05 -8.15
N PHE A 63 -4.70 1.56 -7.54
CA PHE A 63 -4.66 1.69 -6.09
C PHE A 63 -5.66 2.71 -5.56
N ARG A 64 -5.87 3.82 -6.26
CA ARG A 64 -6.85 4.83 -5.87
C ARG A 64 -8.28 4.28 -5.86
N ALA A 65 -8.60 3.32 -6.73
CA ALA A 65 -9.90 2.69 -6.81
C ALA A 65 -10.27 1.84 -5.58
N PHE A 66 -9.28 1.40 -4.79
CA PHE A 66 -9.54 0.66 -3.54
C PHE A 66 -10.02 1.54 -2.39
N PHE A 67 -9.86 2.86 -2.49
CA PHE A 67 -10.22 3.79 -1.42
C PHE A 67 -11.42 4.64 -1.83
N PRO A 68 -12.47 4.75 -1.01
CA PRO A 68 -13.63 5.59 -1.35
C PRO A 68 -13.27 7.09 -1.35
N LYS A 69 -12.30 7.49 -0.54
CA LYS A 69 -11.82 8.88 -0.40
C LYS A 69 -10.30 8.90 -0.43
N GLY A 70 -9.73 10.01 -0.91
CA GLY A 70 -8.29 10.17 -1.00
C GLY A 70 -7.91 11.17 -2.09
N ARG A 71 -6.60 11.46 -2.15
CA ARG A 71 -6.00 12.36 -3.15
C ARG A 71 -6.26 11.87 -4.57
N THR A 72 -6.29 12.79 -5.53
CA THR A 72 -6.35 12.44 -6.95
C THR A 72 -5.01 11.86 -7.41
N VAL A 73 -5.00 11.15 -8.53
CA VAL A 73 -3.77 10.60 -9.11
C VAL A 73 -2.76 11.71 -9.44
N ASP A 74 -3.23 12.86 -9.91
CA ASP A 74 -2.38 14.01 -10.22
C ASP A 74 -1.76 14.62 -8.96
N GLU A 75 -2.52 14.73 -7.87
CA GLU A 75 -1.99 15.17 -6.58
C GLU A 75 -0.91 14.21 -6.05
N VAL A 76 -1.12 12.90 -6.17
CA VAL A 76 -0.13 11.90 -5.73
C VAL A 76 1.12 11.96 -6.60
N LEU A 77 0.98 12.04 -7.93
CA LEU A 77 2.12 12.21 -8.85
C LEU A 77 2.98 13.43 -8.48
N GLY A 78 2.34 14.54 -8.10
CA GLY A 78 3.01 15.74 -7.62
C GLY A 78 3.78 15.53 -6.32
N LEU A 79 3.18 14.83 -5.35
CA LEU A 79 3.80 14.57 -4.06
C LEU A 79 5.07 13.69 -4.16
N VAL A 80 5.11 12.77 -5.13
CA VAL A 80 6.26 11.87 -5.33
C VAL A 80 7.23 12.33 -6.43
N SER A 81 6.93 13.48 -7.04
CA SER A 81 7.71 14.08 -8.14
C SER A 81 7.91 13.11 -9.32
N LEU A 82 6.81 12.51 -9.79
CA LEU A 82 6.78 11.55 -10.91
C LEU A 82 5.85 11.99 -12.06
N GLU A 83 5.43 13.25 -12.11
CA GLU A 83 4.54 13.79 -13.15
C GLU A 83 5.06 13.52 -14.56
N GLU A 84 6.36 13.79 -14.78
CA GLU A 84 7.07 13.54 -16.05
C GLU A 84 7.20 12.05 -16.40
N LYS A 85 6.91 11.15 -15.46
CA LYS A 85 6.94 9.69 -15.61
C LYS A 85 5.57 9.04 -15.60
N ARG A 86 4.48 9.83 -15.61
CA ARG A 86 3.09 9.32 -15.55
C ARG A 86 2.78 8.21 -16.56
N ASN A 87 3.36 8.28 -17.77
CA ASN A 87 3.12 7.30 -18.84
C ASN A 87 4.27 6.28 -19.00
N ALA A 88 5.31 6.35 -18.17
CA ALA A 88 6.37 5.36 -18.18
C ALA A 88 5.86 4.07 -17.53
N TRP A 89 6.26 2.92 -18.06
CA TRP A 89 6.00 1.64 -17.41
C TRP A 89 6.73 1.60 -16.06
N PHE A 90 6.05 1.09 -15.03
CA PHE A 90 6.59 1.05 -13.67
C PHE A 90 7.94 0.32 -13.62
N GLU A 91 8.12 -0.74 -14.41
CA GLU A 91 9.38 -1.48 -14.47
C GLU A 91 10.59 -0.60 -14.86
N LYS A 92 10.37 0.45 -15.66
CA LYS A 92 11.40 1.35 -16.17
C LYS A 92 11.81 2.45 -15.18
N LEU A 93 11.14 2.53 -14.03
CA LEU A 93 11.54 3.42 -12.95
C LEU A 93 12.84 2.91 -12.29
N SER A 94 13.70 3.83 -11.88
CA SER A 94 14.84 3.51 -11.02
C SER A 94 14.36 3.00 -9.66
N GLY A 95 15.21 2.28 -8.92
CA GLY A 95 14.85 1.79 -7.57
C GLY A 95 14.39 2.92 -6.63
N GLY A 96 15.08 4.07 -6.65
CA GLY A 96 14.68 5.23 -5.87
C GLY A 96 13.39 5.89 -6.34
N GLN A 97 13.01 5.75 -7.61
CA GLN A 97 11.70 6.18 -8.12
C GLN A 97 10.59 5.20 -7.72
N LYS A 98 10.88 3.88 -7.69
CA LYS A 98 9.92 2.85 -7.22
C LYS A 98 9.66 2.93 -5.71
N GLN A 99 10.61 3.46 -4.94
CA GLN A 99 10.50 3.59 -3.48
C GLN A 99 9.70 4.82 -3.05
N ARG A 100 9.67 5.88 -3.86
CA ARG A 100 8.87 7.09 -3.58
C ARG A 100 7.40 6.83 -3.93
#